data_AF-A0A1F9PUK0-F1
#
_entry.id   AF-A0A1F9PUK0-F1
#
_cell.length_a   1.000
_cell.length_b   1.000
_cell.length_c   1.000
_cell.angle_alpha   90.00
_cell.angle_beta   90.00
_cell.angle_gamma   90.00
#
_symmetry.space_group_name_H-M   'P 1'
#
loop_
_entity.id
_entity.type
_entity.pdbx_description
1 polymer ?
#
loop_
_entity_poly.entity_id
_entity_poly.type
_entity_poly.pdbx_seq_one_letter_code
_entity_poly.pdbx_strand_id
1 'polypeptide(L)'
;MKISLWLLLALLLFGAACSLPPDRPVTRSALMATRIYSIYVIEESPEEVMNALNTRGEAILEAKRKIQGKEYPVHIKLLATSAGIEVLDYDR
;
A
#
# COMPACT_ATOMS: atom_id res chain seq x y z
N MET A 1 39.11 0.39 16.54
CA MET A 1 38.32 -0.71 15.98
C MET A 1 38.23 -0.52 14.48
N LYS A 2 38.79 -1.43 13.67
CA LYS A 2 38.72 -1.35 12.19
C LYS A 2 37.45 -2.09 11.75
N ILE A 3 36.37 -1.36 11.50
CA ILE A 3 35.17 -1.93 10.89
C ILE A 3 35.55 -2.35 9.46
N SER A 4 35.39 -3.64 9.15
CA SER A 4 35.67 -4.18 7.83
C SER A 4 34.73 -3.54 6.80
N LEU A 5 35.26 -3.10 5.66
CA LEU A 5 34.48 -2.50 4.56
C LEU A 5 33.32 -3.43 4.11
N TRP A 6 33.52 -4.74 4.21
CA TRP A 6 32.51 -5.77 3.93
C TRP A 6 31.33 -5.75 4.90
N LEU A 7 31.57 -5.42 6.17
CA LEU A 7 30.52 -5.29 7.19
C LEU A 7 29.65 -4.05 6.92
N LEU A 8 30.26 -2.99 6.41
CA LEU A 8 29.57 -1.75 6.05
C LEU A 8 28.71 -1.93 4.77
N LEU A 9 29.24 -2.67 3.80
CA LEU A 9 28.51 -3.03 2.57
C LEU A 9 27.33 -3.98 2.87
N ALA A 10 27.53 -4.96 3.76
CA ALA A 10 26.44 -5.84 4.19
C ALA A 10 25.31 -5.04 4.87
N LEU A 11 25.64 -4.12 5.78
CA LEU A 11 24.64 -3.32 6.48
C LEU A 11 23.80 -2.45 5.53
N LEU A 12 24.41 -1.89 4.48
CA LEU A 12 23.70 -1.10 3.46
C LEU A 12 22.76 -1.96 2.61
N LEU A 13 23.15 -3.19 2.28
CA LEU A 13 22.32 -4.09 1.47
C LEU A 13 21.13 -4.65 2.25
N PHE A 14 21.26 -4.87 3.57
CA PHE A 14 20.15 -5.34 4.41
C PHE A 14 19.15 -4.23 4.78
N GLY A 15 19.54 -2.95 4.72
CA GLY A 15 18.67 -1.82 5.08
C GLY A 15 17.71 -1.34 4.00
N ALA A 16 17.86 -1.78 2.75
CA ALA A 16 17.12 -1.26 1.60
C ALA A 16 15.75 -1.93 1.36
N ALA A 17 15.37 -2.93 2.16
CA ALA A 17 14.13 -3.70 1.98
C ALA A 17 12.95 -3.22 2.85
N CYS A 18 13.10 -2.11 3.57
CA CYS A 18 11.98 -1.49 4.28
C CYS A 18 11.14 -0.72 3.26
N SER A 19 9.83 -1.00 3.21
CA SER A 19 8.89 -0.27 2.35
C SER A 19 9.00 1.23 2.64
N LEU A 20 9.69 1.94 1.76
CA LEU A 20 9.90 3.36 1.87
C LEU A 20 8.59 4.07 1.54
N PRO A 21 8.32 5.21 2.21
CA PRO A 21 7.24 6.08 1.76
C PRO A 21 7.48 6.47 0.29
N PRO A 22 6.41 6.72 -0.47
CA PRO A 22 6.53 7.02 -1.89
C PRO A 22 7.28 8.34 -2.12
N ASP A 23 8.03 8.42 -3.22
CA ASP A 23 8.76 9.63 -3.63
C ASP A 23 7.87 10.87 -3.71
N ARG A 24 6.61 10.65 -4.08
CA ARG A 24 5.57 11.68 -4.09
C ARG A 24 4.42 11.22 -3.20
N PRO A 25 3.95 12.07 -2.28
CA PRO A 25 2.85 11.70 -1.42
C PRO A 25 1.60 11.43 -2.26
N VAL A 26 0.95 10.32 -1.96
CA VAL A 26 -0.40 9.99 -2.41
C VAL A 26 -1.36 11.07 -1.94
N THR A 27 -2.13 11.59 -2.89
CA THR A 27 -3.17 12.59 -2.66
C THR A 27 -4.54 11.94 -2.66
N ARG A 28 -5.52 12.64 -2.08
CA ARG A 28 -6.92 12.18 -2.06
C ARG A 28 -7.47 11.98 -3.47
N SER A 29 -7.15 12.88 -4.39
CA SER A 29 -7.57 12.75 -5.79
C SER A 29 -6.98 11.51 -6.46
N ALA A 30 -5.70 11.19 -6.22
CA ALA A 30 -5.08 9.98 -6.72
C ALA A 30 -5.74 8.72 -6.13
N LEU A 31 -6.02 8.70 -4.82
CA LEU A 31 -6.74 7.59 -4.20
C LEU A 31 -8.15 7.42 -4.76
N MET A 32 -8.91 8.50 -4.92
CA MET A 32 -10.27 8.42 -5.47
C MET A 32 -10.27 7.99 -6.95
N ALA A 33 -9.23 8.32 -7.72
CA ALA A 33 -9.08 7.89 -9.11
C ALA A 33 -8.97 6.36 -9.27
N THR A 34 -8.51 5.64 -8.22
CA THR A 34 -8.48 4.16 -8.20
C THR A 34 -9.88 3.53 -8.14
N ARG A 35 -10.90 4.31 -7.76
CA ARG A 35 -12.29 3.87 -7.61
C ARG A 35 -12.52 2.78 -6.56
N ILE A 36 -11.55 2.50 -5.67
CA ILE A 36 -11.64 1.41 -4.68
C ILE A 36 -12.89 1.51 -3.80
N TYR A 37 -13.27 2.71 -3.35
CA TYR A 37 -14.46 2.95 -2.52
C TYR A 37 -15.79 2.81 -3.29
N SER A 38 -15.74 2.76 -4.63
CA SER A 38 -16.93 2.47 -5.44
C SER A 38 -17.04 0.99 -5.81
N ILE A 39 -15.91 0.27 -5.80
CA ILE A 39 -15.84 -1.15 -6.17
C ILE A 39 -16.02 -2.03 -4.92
N TYR A 40 -15.50 -1.59 -3.78
CA TYR A 40 -15.45 -2.34 -2.54
C TYR A 40 -16.11 -1.57 -1.40
N VAL A 41 -16.67 -2.32 -0.45
CA VAL A 41 -17.02 -1.82 0.87
C VAL A 41 -15.76 -1.94 1.73
N ILE A 42 -15.21 -0.78 2.12
CA ILE A 42 -13.98 -0.62 2.91
C ILE A 42 -14.38 0.13 4.19
N GLU A 43 -13.86 -0.29 5.35
CA GLU A 43 -14.21 0.34 6.64
C GLU A 43 -13.33 1.56 6.94
N GLU A 44 -12.06 1.50 6.56
CA GLU A 44 -11.10 2.59 6.72
C GLU A 44 -11.51 3.82 5.90
N SER A 45 -11.28 5.00 6.47
CA SER A 45 -11.49 6.27 5.77
C SER A 45 -10.43 6.51 4.69
N PRO A 46 -10.72 7.32 3.66
CA PRO A 46 -9.73 7.74 2.67
C PRO A 46 -8.46 8.32 3.29
N GLU A 47 -8.61 9.05 4.39
CA GLU A 47 -7.53 9.70 5.12
C GLU A 47 -6.64 8.68 5.84
N GLU A 48 -7.21 7.63 6.44
CA GLU A 48 -6.45 6.52 7.04
C GLU A 48 -5.67 5.73 5.99
N VAL A 49 -6.31 5.42 4.85
CA VAL A 49 -5.65 4.73 3.74
C VAL A 49 -4.52 5.57 3.16
N MET A 50 -4.76 6.87 2.93
CA MET A 50 -3.71 7.78 2.49
C MET A 50 -2.54 7.86 3.47
N ASN A 51 -2.83 7.93 4.78
CA ASN A 51 -1.80 7.97 5.81
C ASN A 51 -0.94 6.71 5.79
N ALA A 52 -1.56 5.53 5.66
CA ALA A 52 -0.85 4.27 5.52
C ALA A 52 0.05 4.27 4.28
N LEU A 53 -0.48 4.63 3.10
CA LEU A 53 0.29 4.70 1.86
C LEU A 53 1.46 5.69 1.93
N ASN A 54 1.26 6.87 2.53
CA ASN A 54 2.29 7.89 2.64
C ASN A 54 3.35 7.60 3.70
N THR A 55 3.04 6.78 4.70
CA THR A 55 3.98 6.42 5.75
C THR A 55 4.74 5.14 5.43
N ARG A 56 4.04 4.17 4.83
CA ARG A 56 4.51 2.79 4.67
C ARG A 56 4.65 2.36 3.22
N GLY A 57 4.25 3.17 2.23
CA GLY A 57 4.26 2.78 0.81
C GLY A 57 3.19 1.76 0.43
N GLU A 58 2.48 1.17 1.39
CA GLU A 58 1.46 0.16 1.16
C GLU A 58 0.33 0.19 2.20
N ALA A 59 -0.82 -0.35 1.83
CA ALA A 59 -1.94 -0.60 2.73
C ALA A 59 -2.62 -1.93 2.37
N ILE A 60 -2.85 -2.78 3.38
CA ILE A 60 -3.65 -4.00 3.26
C ILE A 60 -4.98 -3.74 3.96
N LEU A 61 -6.09 -3.90 3.24
CA LEU A 61 -7.42 -3.58 3.71
C LEU A 61 -8.28 -4.86 3.70
N GLU A 62 -9.05 -5.07 4.76
CA GLU A 62 -10.16 -6.01 4.73
C GLU A 62 -11.35 -5.32 4.05
N ALA A 63 -11.94 -5.98 3.05
CA ALA A 63 -13.01 -5.38 2.28
C ALA A 63 -14.05 -6.40 1.84
N LYS A 64 -15.17 -5.90 1.32
CA LYS A 64 -16.19 -6.73 0.67
C LYS A 64 -16.42 -6.29 -0.77
N ARG A 65 -16.40 -7.24 -1.69
CA ARG A 65 -16.79 -7.04 -3.09
C ARG A 65 -18.27 -7.34 -3.27
N LYS A 66 -19.00 -6.44 -3.93
CA LYS A 66 -20.41 -6.65 -4.30
C LYS A 66 -20.51 -7.28 -5.69
N ILE A 67 -20.95 -8.54 -5.77
CA ILE A 67 -21.23 -9.23 -7.03
C ILE A 67 -22.69 -9.70 -6.99
N GLN A 68 -23.51 -9.25 -7.95
CA GLN A 68 -24.91 -9.69 -8.09
C GLN A 68 -25.74 -9.59 -6.79
N GLY A 69 -25.50 -8.55 -5.99
CA GLY A 69 -26.21 -8.33 -4.72
C GLY A 69 -25.69 -9.17 -3.54
N LYS A 70 -24.66 -10.00 -3.73
CA LYS A 70 -23.95 -10.71 -2.66
C LYS A 70 -22.64 -10.01 -2.32
N GLU A 71 -22.27 -10.05 -1.05
CA GLU A 71 -21.00 -9.53 -0.54
C GLU A 71 -20.01 -10.68 -0.32
N TYR A 72 -18.81 -10.55 -0.88
CA TYR A 72 -17.73 -11.53 -0.75
C TYR A 72 -16.55 -10.88 -0.02
N PRO A 73 -16.03 -11.49 1.06
CA PRO A 73 -14.87 -10.96 1.75
C PRO A 73 -13.63 -11.09 0.86
N VAL A 74 -12.84 -10.02 0.79
CA VAL A 74 -11.59 -9.96 0.03
C VAL A 74 -10.54 -9.19 0.82
N HIS A 75 -9.27 -9.43 0.50
CA HIS A 75 -8.20 -8.53 0.90
C HIS A 75 -7.78 -7.68 -0.29
N ILE A 76 -7.61 -6.39 -0.05
CA ILE A 76 -7.10 -5.46 -1.06
C ILE A 76 -5.74 -5.00 -0.61
N LYS A 77 -4.74 -5.16 -1.48
CA LYS A 77 -3.42 -4.57 -1.32
C LYS A 77 -3.31 -3.34 -2.22
N LEU A 78 -3.01 -2.22 -1.59
CA LEU A 78 -2.69 -0.96 -2.26
C LEU A 78 -1.19 -0.72 -2.16
N LEU A 79 -0.57 -0.36 -3.28
CA LEU A 79 0.85 -0.02 -3.37
C LEU A 79 1.01 1.39 -3.93
N ALA A 80 1.73 2.24 -3.20
CA ALA A 80 2.13 3.54 -3.69
C ALA A 80 3.43 3.38 -4.49
N THR A 81 3.32 3.41 -5.82
CA THR A 81 4.42 3.29 -6.76
C THR A 81 4.80 4.64 -7.35
N SER A 82 5.95 4.72 -8.01
CA SER A 82 6.35 5.91 -8.77
C SER A 82 5.37 6.26 -9.92
N ALA A 83 4.59 5.28 -10.39
CA ALA A 83 3.58 5.46 -11.44
C ALA A 83 2.18 5.83 -10.90
N GLY A 84 1.95 5.74 -9.59
CA GLY A 84 0.64 5.96 -8.97
C GLY A 84 0.28 4.86 -7.99
N ILE A 85 -1.02 4.61 -7.81
CA ILE A 85 -1.50 3.58 -6.87
C ILE A 85 -1.86 2.32 -7.66
N GLU A 86 -1.20 1.21 -7.34
CA GLU A 86 -1.57 -0.10 -7.83
C GLU A 86 -2.52 -0.77 -6.84
N VAL A 87 -3.55 -1.45 -7.36
CA VAL A 87 -4.58 -2.12 -6.58
C VAL A 87 -4.56 -3.61 -6.94
N LEU A 88 -4.32 -4.45 -5.95
CA LEU A 88 -4.32 -5.90 -6.07
C LEU A 88 -5.41 -6.45 -5.16
N ASP A 89 -6.26 -7.34 -5.67
CA ASP A 89 -7.30 -8.01 -4.90
C ASP A 89 -7.01 -9.51 -4.77
N TYR A 90 -7.27 -10.04 -3.59
CA TYR A 90 -7.16 -11.46 -3.29
C TYR A 90 -8.44 -11.94 -2.64
N ASP A 91 -9.01 -13.02 -3.19
CA ASP A 91 -10.13 -13.71 -2.56
C ASP A 91 -9.68 -14.27 -1.20
N ARG A 92 -10.55 -14.15 -0.19
CA ARG A 92 -10.28 -14.62 1.18
C ARG A 92 -10.86 -16.01 1.42
#